data_AF-A0A1B8P0T6-F1
#
_entry.id   AF-A0A1B8P0T6-F1
#
_cell.length_a   1.000
_cell.length_b   1.000
_cell.length_c   1.000
_cell.angle_alpha   90.00
_cell.angle_beta   90.00
_cell.angle_gamma   90.00
#
_symmetry.space_group_name_H-M   'P 1'
#
loop_
_entity.id
_entity.type
_entity.pdbx_description
1 polymer ?
#
loop_
_entity_poly.entity_id
_entity_poly.type
_entity_poly.pdbx_seq_one_letter_code
_entity_poly.pdbx_strand_id
1 'polypeptide(L)' 'MTLLFGSIAVVGMNTLVRAGSALTASRNLVVVSLILVFGIGGMQFGDGQFTLQGVSLAALVGIGLNWVLPPEPEA' A
#
# COMPACT_ATOMS: atom_id res chain seq x y z
N MET A 1 -22.49 2.16 -0.14
CA MET A 1 -21.28 1.56 -0.75
C MET A 1 -20.01 2.04 -0.06
N THR A 2 -19.86 3.34 0.20
CA THR A 2 -18.70 3.92 0.91
C THR A 2 -18.44 3.32 2.30
N LEU A 3 -19.49 3.01 3.09
CA LEU A 3 -19.35 2.36 4.40
C LEU A 3 -18.78 0.94 4.34
N LEU A 4 -19.19 0.14 3.33
CA LEU A 4 -18.67 -1.22 3.13
C LEU A 4 -17.22 -1.20 2.65
N PHE A 5 -16.86 -0.25 1.79
CA PHE A 5 -15.47 -0.04 1.41
C PHE A 5 -14.62 0.43 2.60
N GLY A 6 -15.16 1.36 3.39
CA GLY A 6 -14.52 1.87 4.61
C GLY A 6 -14.29 0.78 5.65
N SER A 7 -15.24 -0.14 5.86
CA SER A 7 -15.05 -1.24 6.80
C SER A 7 -13.91 -2.18 6.39
N ILE A 8 -13.78 -2.49 5.09
CA ILE A 8 -12.67 -3.31 4.56
C ILE A 8 -11.32 -2.60 4.79
N ALA A 9 -11.24 -1.30 4.50
CA ALA A 9 -10.02 -0.51 4.72
C ALA A 9 -9.63 -0.47 6.21
N VAL A 10 -10.60 -0.31 7.12
CA VAL A 10 -10.37 -0.32 8.58
C VAL A 10 -9.87 -1.70 9.04
N VAL A 11 -10.46 -2.79 8.55
CA VAL A 11 -10.01 -4.16 8.87
C VAL A 11 -8.57 -4.37 8.41
N GLY A 12 -8.24 -3.96 7.18
CA GLY A 12 -6.87 -4.05 6.65
C GLY A 12 -5.86 -3.24 7.45
N MET A 13 -6.18 -1.99 7.82
CA MET A 13 -5.33 -1.18 8.70
C MET A 13 -5.16 -1.82 10.07
N ASN A 14 -6.20 -2.42 10.65
CA ASN A 14 -6.09 -3.13 11.92
C ASN A 14 -5.13 -4.33 11.82
N THR A 15 -5.19 -5.08 10.73
CA THR A 15 -4.24 -6.17 10.44
C THR A 15 -2.81 -5.66 10.36
N LEU A 16 -2.57 -4.53 9.68
CA LEU A 16 -1.24 -3.91 9.60
C LEU A 16 -0.74 -3.48 10.98
N VAL A 17 -1.56 -2.79 11.77
CA VAL A 17 -1.18 -2.35 13.13
C VAL A 17 -0.87 -3.55 14.03
N ARG A 18 -1.60 -4.66 13.88
CA ARG A 18 -1.34 -5.92 14.60
C ARG A 18 -0.01 -6.57 14.22
N ALA A 19 0.57 -6.28 13.06
CA ALA A 19 1.90 -6.76 12.70
C ALA A 19 3.01 -6.12 13.57
N GLY A 20 2.72 -5.02 14.29
CA GLY A 20 3.58 -4.47 15.34
C GLY A 20 4.97 -4.05 14.81
N SER A 21 6.02 -4.63 15.39
CA SER A 21 7.42 -4.30 15.08
C SER A 21 7.77 -4.51 13.60
N ALA A 22 7.15 -5.50 12.95
CA ALA A 22 7.36 -5.77 11.54
C ALA A 22 6.78 -4.66 10.64
N LEU A 23 5.69 -4.00 11.06
CA LEU A 23 5.18 -2.82 10.33
C LEU A 23 6.12 -1.63 10.50
N THR A 24 6.64 -1.42 11.72
CA THR A 24 7.48 -0.27 12.06
C THR A 24 8.90 -0.33 11.49
N ALA A 25 9.29 -1.45 10.88
CA ALA A 25 10.52 -1.51 10.09
C ALA A 25 10.46 -0.46 8.97
N SER A 26 11.54 0.31 8.78
CA SER A 26 11.59 1.45 7.86
C SER A 26 11.13 1.05 6.45
N ARG A 27 11.58 -0.12 5.98
CA ARG A 27 11.18 -0.68 4.69
C ARG A 27 9.66 -0.87 4.56
N ASN A 28 9.06 -1.52 5.54
CA ASN A 28 7.65 -1.89 5.48
C ASN A 28 6.75 -0.67 5.65
N LEU A 29 7.15 0.29 6.49
CA LEU A 29 6.48 1.59 6.62
C LEU A 29 6.43 2.36 5.29
N VAL A 30 7.54 2.40 4.55
CA VAL A 30 7.59 3.07 3.23
C VAL A 30 6.69 2.37 2.22
N VAL A 31 6.73 1.04 2.14
CA VAL A 31 5.89 0.27 1.22
C VAL A 31 4.40 0.48 1.53
N VAL A 32 4.01 0.34 2.80
CA VAL A 32 2.62 0.47 3.24
C VAL A 32 2.10 1.89 3.04
N SER A 33 2.90 2.91 3.37
CA SER A 33 2.50 4.31 3.17
C SER A 33 2.26 4.64 1.70
N LEU A 34 3.13 4.18 0.79
CA LEU A 34 2.94 4.40 -0.65
C LEU A 34 1.69 3.66 -1.16
N ILE A 35 1.49 2.40 -0.80
CA ILE A 35 0.28 1.62 -1.15
C ILE A 35 -0.99 2.34 -0.66
N LEU A 36 -0.98 2.88 0.56
CA LEU A 36 -2.11 3.62 1.14
C LEU A 36 -2.40 4.91 0.37
N VAL A 37 -1.37 5.71 0.04
CA VAL A 37 -1.54 6.97 -0.68
C VAL A 37 -2.00 6.71 -2.12
N PHE A 38 -1.43 5.75 -2.83
CA PHE A 38 -1.86 5.42 -4.20
C PHE A 38 -3.24 4.76 -4.24
N GLY A 39 -3.54 3.88 -3.27
CA GLY A 39 -4.77 3.09 -3.23
C GLY A 39 -5.99 3.88 -2.73
N ILE A 40 -5.85 4.56 -1.58
CA ILE A 40 -6.95 5.30 -0.94
C ILE A 40 -6.98 6.76 -1.40
N GLY A 41 -5.80 7.37 -1.65
CA GLY A 41 -5.69 8.77 -2.06
C GLY A 41 -6.22 9.07 -3.48
N GLY A 42 -6.67 8.07 -4.23
CA GLY A 42 -7.31 8.26 -5.52
C GLY A 42 -6.35 8.67 -6.64
N MET A 43 -5.05 8.36 -6.50
CA MET A 43 -4.08 8.63 -7.56
C MET A 43 -4.33 7.76 -8.79
N GLN A 44 -4.14 8.38 -9.94
CA GLN A 44 -4.30 7.80 -11.27
C GLN A 44 -2.99 7.93 -12.01
N PHE A 45 -2.53 6.86 -12.66
CA PHE A 45 -1.38 6.91 -13.56
C PHE A 45 -1.81 6.45 -14.96
N GLY A 46 -1.56 7.32 -15.95
CA GLY A 46 -1.89 7.09 -17.35
C GLY A 46 -2.69 8.26 -17.96
N ASP A 47 -2.39 8.58 -19.22
CA ASP A 47 -3.14 9.49 -20.08
C ASP A 47 -3.74 8.65 -21.22
N GLY A 48 -5.05 8.33 -21.18
CA GLY A 48 -5.77 7.65 -22.26
C GLY A 48 -6.40 6.29 -21.90
N GLN A 49 -6.36 5.32 -22.83
CA GLN A 49 -7.06 4.00 -22.76
C GLN A 49 -6.55 3.05 -21.65
N PHE A 50 -5.39 3.33 -21.05
CA PHE A 50 -4.79 2.54 -19.98
C PHE A 50 -4.63 3.40 -18.73
N THR A 51 -5.68 3.46 -17.92
CA THR A 51 -5.68 4.13 -16.61
C THR A 51 -5.49 3.12 -15.49
N LEU A 52 -4.33 3.14 -14.85
CA LEU A 52 -4.09 2.43 -13.60
C LEU A 52 -4.55 3.30 -12.45
N GLN A 53 -5.55 2.84 -11.72
CA GLN A 53 -6.17 3.61 -10.63
C GLN A 53 -6.38 2.75 -9.38
N GLY A 54 -6.28 3.43 -8.23
CA GLY A 54 -6.57 2.88 -6.92
C GLY A 54 -5.77 1.60 -6.62
N VAL A 55 -6.49 0.50 -6.37
CA VAL A 55 -5.91 -0.78 -5.91
C VAL A 55 -4.96 -1.39 -6.93
N SER A 56 -5.24 -1.25 -8.23
CA SER A 56 -4.39 -1.80 -9.30
C SER A 56 -3.01 -1.13 -9.36
N LEU A 57 -2.98 0.20 -9.27
CA LEU A 57 -1.75 0.99 -9.22
C LEU A 57 -0.98 0.71 -7.92
N ALA A 58 -1.69 0.66 -6.79
CA ALA A 58 -1.08 0.37 -5.49
C ALA A 58 -0.40 -1.00 -5.45
N ALA A 59 -0.99 -2.03 -6.07
CA ALA A 59 -0.39 -3.36 -6.16
C ALA A 59 0.91 -3.36 -6.97
N LEU A 60 0.94 -2.69 -8.13
CA LEU A 60 2.15 -2.56 -8.94
C LEU A 60 3.27 -1.83 -8.21
N VAL A 61 2.93 -0.71 -7.55
CA VAL A 61 3.88 0.05 -6.73
C VAL A 61 4.41 -0.80 -5.58
N GLY A 62 3.54 -1.56 -4.90
CA GLY A 62 3.94 -2.47 -3.82
C GLY A 62 4.90 -3.57 -4.28
N ILE A 63 4.61 -4.21 -5.41
CA ILE A 63 5.48 -5.25 -6.00
C ILE A 63 6.83 -4.66 -6.40
N GLY A 64 6.82 -3.50 -7.09
CA GLY A 64 8.04 -2.82 -7.52
C GLY A 64 8.92 -2.42 -6.34
N LEU A 65 8.33 -1.81 -5.30
CA LEU A 65 9.06 -1.43 -4.09
C LEU A 65 9.58 -2.64 -3.33
N ASN A 66 8.85 -3.75 -3.29
CA ASN A 66 9.31 -4.97 -2.62
C ASN A 66 10.60 -5.54 -3.25
N TRP A 67 10.78 -5.36 -4.57
CA TRP A 67 12.00 -5.74 -5.29
C TRP A 67 13.13 -4.71 -5.21
N VAL A 68 12.80 -3.42 -5.18
CA VAL A 68 13.80 -2.34 -5.16
C VAL A 68 14.35 -2.10 -3.76
N LEU A 69 13.53 -2.22 -2.71
CA LEU A 69 14.00 -1.98 -1.35
C LEU A 69 14.76 -3.19 -0.81
N PRO A 70 16.07 -3.06 -0.52
CA PRO A 70 16.85 -4.14 0.07
C PRO A 70 16.27 -4.52 1.44
N PRO A 71 16.31 -5.82 1.80
CA PRO A 71 15.92 -6.26 3.14
C PRO A 71 16.77 -5.52 4.18
N GLU A 72 16.13 -4.91 5.17
CA GLU A 72 16.80 -4.30 6.31
C GLU A 72 17.57 -5.42 7.02
N PRO A 73 18.87 -5.25 7.34
CA PRO A 73 19.61 -6.29 8.06
C PRO A 73 18.92 -6.47 9.40
N GLU A 74 18.47 -7.68 9.71
CA GLU A 74 18.07 -8.05 11.07
C GLU A 74 19.27 -7.74 11.99
N ALA A 75 19.12 -6.71 12.81
CA ALA A 75 20.01 -6.36 13.91
C ALA A 75 19.28 -6.62 15.23
#